data_AF-A0A412AZG0-F1
#
_entry.id   AF-A0A412AZG0-F1
#
_cell.length_a   1.000
_cell.length_b   1.000
_cell.length_c   1.000
_cell.angle_alpha   90.00
_cell.angle_beta   90.00
_cell.angle_gamma   90.00
#
_symmetry.space_group_name_H-M   'P 1'
#
loop_
_entity.id
_entity.type
_entity.pdbx_description
1 polymer ?
#
loop_
_entity_poly.entity_id
_entity_poly.type
_entity_poly.pdbx_seq_one_letter_code
_entity_poly.pdbx_strand_id
1 'polypeptide(L)'
;MAIDFHTHIFPDALAARAIGRLEQSGNVKSVLSGRREDLLASMKRAGVDYSLNLPIASRPKQVESINSFAISVNGRDGLFSLGGIHPLYENYREELKRIRDAGLIGVKLHPDFQGLFIDDEPMVELMELAGIWGFWFWFTAAWMCPSLTAIIAHPSGSPGFFPA
;
A
#
# COMPACT_ATOMS: atom_id res chain seq x y z
N MET A 1 18.66 14.45 -10.22
CA MET A 1 17.46 13.60 -10.27
C MET A 1 17.13 13.17 -8.85
N ALA A 2 15.96 13.53 -8.34
CA ALA A 2 15.46 13.21 -7.01
C ALA A 2 14.14 12.41 -7.13
N ILE A 3 14.05 11.32 -6.38
CA ILE A 3 12.91 10.40 -6.39
C ILE A 3 12.39 10.25 -4.96
N ASP A 4 11.12 10.62 -4.74
CA ASP A 4 10.42 10.30 -3.50
C ASP A 4 9.73 8.94 -3.64
N PHE A 5 10.26 7.93 -2.96
CA PHE A 5 9.77 6.56 -3.08
C PHE A 5 8.59 6.24 -2.16
N HIS A 6 8.09 7.20 -1.37
CA HIS A 6 7.03 6.93 -0.40
C HIS A 6 6.00 8.06 -0.34
N THR A 7 5.09 8.04 -1.31
CA THR A 7 3.96 8.97 -1.34
C THR A 7 2.63 8.23 -1.33
N HIS A 8 1.58 8.95 -0.95
CA HIS A 8 0.20 8.45 -0.93
C HIS A 8 -0.72 9.50 -1.53
N ILE A 9 -1.46 9.12 -2.56
CA ILE A 9 -2.55 9.92 -3.11
C ILE A 9 -3.83 9.09 -3.18
N PHE A 10 -4.95 9.78 -3.05
CA PHE A 10 -6.28 9.19 -3.06
C PHE A 10 -7.13 9.82 -4.17
N PRO A 11 -8.16 9.13 -4.68
CA PRO A 11 -9.18 9.78 -5.49
C PRO A 11 -9.74 11.00 -4.75
N ASP A 12 -9.97 12.11 -5.45
CA ASP A 12 -10.37 13.40 -4.85
C ASP A 12 -11.58 13.30 -3.92
N ALA A 13 -12.58 12.50 -4.30
CA ALA A 13 -13.79 12.27 -3.52
C ALA A 13 -13.53 11.54 -2.19
N LEU A 14 -12.40 10.85 -2.07
CA LEU A 14 -12.00 10.08 -0.88
C LEU A 14 -10.89 10.75 -0.07
N ALA A 15 -10.12 11.67 -0.66
CA ALA A 15 -8.91 12.23 -0.07
C ALA A 15 -9.13 12.83 1.33
N ALA A 16 -10.12 13.73 1.48
CA ALA A 16 -10.40 14.37 2.78
C ALA A 16 -10.75 13.35 3.87
N ARG A 17 -11.53 12.32 3.54
CA ARG A 17 -11.90 11.26 4.48
C ARG A 17 -10.72 10.36 4.82
N ALA A 18 -9.89 10.03 3.85
CA ALA A 18 -8.70 9.20 4.04
C ALA A 18 -7.69 9.90 4.94
N ILE A 19 -7.36 11.16 4.63
CA ILE A 19 -6.46 11.99 5.43
C ILE A 19 -6.99 12.18 6.85
N GLY A 20 -8.27 12.54 7.01
CA GLY A 20 -8.85 12.73 8.35
C GLY A 20 -8.75 11.49 9.24
N ARG A 21 -8.89 10.29 8.67
CA ARG A 21 -8.67 9.03 9.41
C ARG A 21 -7.20 8.81 9.77
N LEU A 22 -6.28 9.07 8.84
CA LEU A 22 -4.85 8.90 9.06
C LEU A 22 -4.31 9.87 10.11
N GLU A 23 -4.76 11.12 10.09
CA GLU A 23 -4.43 12.11 11.13
C GLU A 23 -4.87 11.64 12.51
N GLN A 24 -6.09 11.11 12.62
CA GLN A 24 -6.63 10.59 13.87
C GLN A 24 -5.84 9.38 14.37
N SER A 25 -5.58 8.39 13.50
CA SER A 25 -4.85 7.18 13.90
C SER A 25 -3.38 7.46 14.23
N GLY A 26 -2.76 8.42 13.55
CA GLY A 26 -1.35 8.76 13.75
C GLY A 26 -1.12 9.82 14.83
N ASN A 27 -2.17 10.46 15.33
CA ASN A 27 -2.09 11.65 16.19
C ASN A 27 -1.17 12.75 15.62
N VAL A 28 -1.28 12.97 14.31
CA VAL A 28 -0.47 13.95 13.55
C VAL A 28 -1.35 14.75 12.61
N LYS A 29 -0.84 15.88 12.13
CA LYS A 29 -1.50 16.68 11.08
C LYS A 29 -0.82 16.49 9.74
N SER A 30 -1.64 16.27 8.73
CA SER A 30 -1.21 16.20 7.34
C SER A 30 -0.81 17.60 6.85
N VAL A 31 0.25 17.65 6.04
CA VAL A 31 0.71 18.88 5.40
C VAL A 31 0.03 19.09 4.04
N LEU A 32 -0.40 17.99 3.40
CA LEU A 32 -1.05 17.96 2.09
C LEU A 32 -2.44 17.33 2.19
N SER A 33 -3.34 17.64 1.25
CA SER A 33 -4.72 17.13 1.27
C SER A 33 -4.88 15.66 0.86
N GLY A 34 -3.80 15.00 0.42
CA GLY A 34 -3.84 13.65 -0.14
C GLY A 34 -4.34 13.57 -1.58
N ARG A 35 -4.56 14.71 -2.24
CA ARG A 35 -4.91 14.80 -3.67
C ARG A 35 -3.67 14.82 -4.56
N ARG A 36 -3.83 14.41 -5.82
CA ARG A 36 -2.77 14.36 -6.83
C ARG A 36 -2.14 15.74 -7.05
N GLU A 37 -2.96 16.77 -7.24
CA GLU A 37 -2.52 18.12 -7.60
C GLU A 37 -1.64 18.73 -6.51
N ASP A 38 -1.98 18.48 -5.24
CA ASP A 38 -1.19 18.95 -4.10
C ASP A 38 0.18 18.26 -4.03
N LEU A 39 0.24 16.97 -4.34
CA LEU A 39 1.50 16.24 -4.44
C LEU A 39 2.37 16.80 -5.57
N LEU A 40 1.81 17.01 -6.76
CA LEU A 40 2.53 17.58 -7.91
C LEU A 40 3.07 18.98 -7.61
N ALA A 41 2.27 19.83 -6.96
CA ALA A 41 2.71 21.14 -6.51
C ALA A 41 3.84 21.05 -5.48
N SER A 42 3.79 20.07 -4.58
CA SER A 42 4.84 19.79 -3.60
C SER A 42 6.14 19.33 -4.28
N MET A 43 6.06 18.37 -5.21
CA MET A 43 7.20 17.88 -5.99
C MET A 43 7.94 19.03 -6.67
N LYS A 44 7.20 19.90 -7.36
CA LYS A 44 7.77 21.07 -8.05
C LYS A 44 8.50 22.02 -7.10
N ARG A 45 7.91 22.32 -5.93
CA ARG A 45 8.55 23.20 -4.93
C ARG A 45 9.80 22.58 -4.32
N ALA A 46 9.80 21.26 -4.13
CA ALA A 46 10.90 20.52 -3.50
C ALA A 46 12.00 20.08 -4.50
N GLY A 47 11.80 20.26 -5.81
CA GLY A 47 12.73 19.76 -6.82
C GLY A 47 12.74 18.22 -6.92
N VAL A 48 11.62 17.56 -6.63
CA VAL A 48 11.45 16.11 -6.80
C VAL A 48 10.99 15.83 -8.23
N ASP A 49 11.76 15.02 -8.96
CA ASP A 49 11.48 14.68 -10.36
C ASP A 49 10.41 13.59 -10.47
N TYR A 50 10.45 12.61 -9.56
CA TYR A 50 9.54 11.47 -9.58
C TYR A 50 9.02 11.12 -8.18
N SER A 51 7.78 10.67 -8.11
CA SER A 51 7.21 10.12 -6.88
C SER A 51 6.54 8.78 -7.10
N LEU A 52 6.73 7.86 -6.16
CA LEU A 52 6.08 6.55 -6.14
C LEU A 52 4.88 6.57 -5.18
N ASN A 53 3.69 6.39 -5.73
CA ASN A 53 2.45 6.21 -4.99
C ASN A 53 2.33 4.78 -4.48
N LEU A 54 2.02 4.64 -3.18
CA LEU A 54 1.97 3.37 -2.47
C LEU A 54 0.55 3.09 -1.94
N PRO A 55 -0.42 2.72 -2.81
CA PRO A 55 -1.80 2.52 -2.39
C PRO A 55 -1.96 1.34 -1.42
N ILE A 56 -2.87 1.46 -0.45
CA ILE A 56 -3.12 0.41 0.54
C ILE A 56 -4.55 -0.12 0.42
N ALA A 57 -4.69 -1.37 -0.04
CA ALA A 57 -5.95 -2.10 -0.01
C ALA A 57 -6.15 -2.74 1.37
N SER A 58 -6.73 -1.98 2.31
CA SER A 58 -7.03 -2.44 3.69
C SER A 58 -8.25 -3.35 3.80
N ARG A 59 -9.03 -3.52 2.73
CA ARG A 59 -10.11 -4.50 2.66
C ARG A 59 -10.16 -5.15 1.27
N PRO A 60 -10.54 -6.43 1.13
CA PRO A 60 -10.62 -7.13 -0.15
C PRO A 60 -11.42 -6.37 -1.21
N LYS A 61 -12.60 -5.87 -0.85
CA LYS A 61 -13.50 -5.14 -1.77
C LYS A 61 -12.94 -3.84 -2.37
N GLN A 62 -11.79 -3.35 -1.89
CA GLN A 62 -11.21 -2.10 -2.37
C GLN A 62 -10.19 -2.32 -3.49
N VAL A 63 -9.69 -3.55 -3.65
CA VAL A 63 -8.55 -3.90 -4.51
C VAL A 63 -8.71 -3.34 -5.93
N GLU A 64 -9.78 -3.69 -6.64
CA GLU A 64 -9.99 -3.26 -8.03
C GLU A 64 -10.10 -1.75 -8.17
N SER A 65 -10.85 -1.09 -7.27
CA SER A 65 -11.04 0.36 -7.29
C SER A 65 -9.73 1.12 -7.04
N ILE A 66 -8.91 0.61 -6.11
CA ILE A 66 -7.61 1.18 -5.76
C ILE A 66 -6.65 1.05 -6.93
N ASN A 67 -6.58 -0.13 -7.53
CA ASN A 67 -5.69 -0.38 -8.66
C ASN A 67 -6.16 0.33 -9.93
N SER A 68 -7.46 0.52 -10.12
CA SER A 68 -7.95 1.34 -11.24
C SER A 68 -7.51 2.80 -11.12
N PHE A 69 -7.46 3.33 -9.90
CA PHE A 69 -6.86 4.64 -9.64
C PHE A 69 -5.33 4.63 -9.80
N ALA A 70 -4.64 3.61 -9.28
CA ALA A 70 -3.19 3.45 -9.44
C ALA A 70 -2.78 3.43 -10.93
N ILE A 71 -3.50 2.68 -11.76
CA ILE A 71 -3.30 2.59 -13.20
C ILE A 71 -3.56 3.95 -13.87
N SER A 72 -4.61 4.67 -13.47
CA SER A 72 -4.96 5.95 -14.11
C SER A 72 -3.92 7.04 -13.86
N VAL A 73 -3.15 6.96 -12.76
CA VAL A 73 -2.11 7.92 -12.41
C VAL A 73 -0.69 7.51 -12.82
N ASN A 74 -0.45 6.21 -13.06
CA ASN A 74 0.87 5.66 -13.33
C ASN A 74 1.50 6.20 -14.62
N GLY A 75 2.77 6.59 -14.54
CA GLY A 75 3.55 7.13 -15.66
C GLY A 75 3.16 8.55 -16.09
N ARG A 76 2.38 9.28 -15.29
CA ARG A 76 1.86 10.63 -15.64
C ARG A 76 2.40 11.69 -14.70
N ASP A 77 2.91 12.79 -15.25
CA ASP A 77 3.42 13.96 -14.49
C ASP A 77 4.49 13.60 -13.44
N GLY A 78 5.35 12.62 -13.75
CA GLY A 78 6.39 12.15 -12.83
C GLY A 78 5.87 11.22 -11.72
N LEU A 79 4.60 10.83 -11.74
CA LEU A 79 4.03 9.87 -10.80
C LEU A 79 4.11 8.44 -11.34
N PHE A 80 4.62 7.54 -10.51
CA PHE A 80 4.51 6.10 -10.69
C PHE A 80 3.67 5.52 -9.56
N SER A 81 3.05 4.36 -9.77
CA SER A 81 2.30 3.68 -8.72
C SER A 81 2.67 2.21 -8.62
N LEU A 82 2.62 1.69 -7.41
CA LEU A 82 2.45 0.25 -7.20
C LEU A 82 0.95 -0.09 -7.24
N GLY A 83 0.64 -1.38 -7.37
CA GLY A 83 -0.68 -1.91 -7.06
C GLY A 83 -0.86 -2.12 -5.56
N GLY A 84 -2.10 -2.18 -5.09
CA GLY A 84 -2.47 -2.61 -3.75
C GLY A 84 -3.33 -3.87 -3.83
N ILE A 85 -2.86 -4.97 -3.24
CA ILE A 85 -3.60 -6.23 -3.16
C ILE A 85 -3.85 -6.55 -1.70
N HIS A 86 -5.08 -6.96 -1.37
CA HIS A 86 -5.39 -7.54 -0.07
C HIS A 86 -5.21 -9.07 -0.16
N PRO A 87 -4.46 -9.73 0.75
CA PRO A 87 -4.22 -11.17 0.65
C PRO A 87 -5.49 -12.03 0.63
N LEU A 88 -6.53 -11.62 1.36
CA LEU A 88 -7.85 -12.26 1.36
C LEU A 88 -8.78 -11.89 0.18
N TYR A 89 -8.29 -11.26 -0.88
CA TYR A 89 -9.11 -10.96 -2.07
C TYR A 89 -9.11 -12.16 -3.03
N GLU A 90 -10.25 -12.84 -3.16
CA GLU A 90 -10.40 -14.11 -3.90
C GLU A 90 -9.81 -14.07 -5.32
N ASN A 91 -9.96 -12.96 -6.03
CA ASN A 91 -9.54 -12.81 -7.43
C ASN A 91 -8.16 -12.16 -7.58
N TYR A 92 -7.27 -12.24 -6.58
CA TYR A 92 -5.96 -11.59 -6.62
C TYR A 92 -5.12 -11.98 -7.83
N ARG A 93 -5.27 -13.21 -8.36
CA ARG A 93 -4.51 -13.69 -9.53
C ARG A 93 -4.84 -12.90 -10.80
N GLU A 94 -6.13 -12.70 -11.08
CA GLU A 94 -6.58 -11.92 -12.22
C GLU A 94 -6.23 -10.44 -12.04
N GLU A 95 -6.30 -9.94 -10.80
CA GLU A 95 -5.91 -8.56 -10.54
C GLU A 95 -4.40 -8.33 -10.69
N LEU A 96 -3.56 -9.25 -10.22
CA LEU A 96 -2.12 -9.23 -10.48
C LEU A 96 -1.83 -9.19 -11.97
N LYS A 97 -2.60 -9.93 -12.77
CA LYS A 97 -2.44 -9.93 -14.24
C LYS A 97 -2.82 -8.57 -14.80
N ARG A 98 -3.96 -8.03 -14.38
CA ARG A 98 -4.45 -6.72 -14.80
C ARG A 98 -3.46 -5.59 -14.50
N ILE A 99 -2.90 -5.55 -13.29
CA ILE A 99 -1.95 -4.49 -12.92
C ILE A 99 -0.61 -4.65 -13.63
N ARG A 100 -0.17 -5.88 -13.91
CA ARG A 100 1.03 -6.17 -14.71
C ARG A 100 0.85 -5.68 -16.14
N ASP A 101 -0.26 -6.05 -16.77
CA ASP A 101 -0.58 -5.66 -18.16
C ASP A 101 -0.73 -4.14 -18.29
N ALA A 102 -1.15 -3.47 -17.21
CA ALA A 102 -1.23 -2.01 -17.12
C ALA A 102 0.11 -1.32 -16.78
N GLY A 103 1.19 -2.08 -16.58
CA GLY A 103 2.54 -1.55 -16.37
C GLY A 103 2.85 -1.13 -14.92
N LEU A 104 2.09 -1.58 -13.92
CA LEU A 104 2.51 -1.44 -12.52
C LEU A 104 3.64 -2.44 -12.23
N ILE A 105 4.70 -1.97 -11.59
CA ILE A 105 5.95 -2.76 -11.41
C ILE A 105 5.98 -3.56 -10.11
N GLY A 106 5.02 -3.36 -9.22
CA GLY A 106 5.04 -3.96 -7.89
C GLY A 106 3.73 -3.86 -7.12
N VAL A 107 3.73 -4.46 -5.93
CA VAL A 107 2.60 -4.51 -5.00
C VAL A 107 3.02 -3.93 -3.66
N LYS A 108 2.16 -3.06 -3.11
CA LYS A 108 2.24 -2.53 -1.75
C LYS A 108 1.44 -3.43 -0.80
N LEU A 109 2.07 -3.88 0.27
CA LEU A 109 1.47 -4.64 1.35
C LEU A 109 1.65 -3.89 2.69
N HIS A 110 0.65 -4.02 3.55
CA HIS A 110 0.65 -3.41 4.88
C HIS A 110 -0.04 -4.35 5.87
N PRO A 111 0.68 -5.36 6.41
CA PRO A 111 0.10 -6.43 7.23
C PRO A 111 -0.83 -5.91 8.34
N ASP A 112 -0.40 -4.90 9.11
CA ASP A 112 -1.22 -4.32 10.19
C ASP A 112 -2.56 -3.72 9.69
N PHE A 113 -2.56 -3.03 8.56
CA PHE A 113 -3.78 -2.43 7.99
C PHE A 113 -4.65 -3.46 7.29
N GLN A 114 -4.10 -4.62 6.97
CA GLN A 114 -4.76 -5.75 6.32
C GLN A 114 -5.18 -6.83 7.32
N GLY A 115 -4.81 -6.69 8.59
CA GLY A 115 -5.19 -7.60 9.67
C GLY A 115 -4.56 -8.98 9.55
N LEU A 116 -3.33 -9.06 9.05
CA LEU A 116 -2.58 -10.29 8.81
C LEU A 116 -1.14 -10.13 9.30
N PHE A 117 -0.47 -11.24 9.59
CA PHE A 117 0.98 -11.31 9.71
C PHE A 117 1.63 -11.49 8.33
N ILE A 118 2.93 -11.17 8.25
CA ILE A 118 3.66 -11.27 6.98
C ILE A 118 3.85 -12.72 6.52
N ASP A 119 3.87 -13.65 7.47
CA ASP A 119 4.07 -15.08 7.30
C ASP A 119 2.76 -15.89 7.35
N ASP A 120 1.60 -15.23 7.43
CA ASP A 120 0.31 -15.88 7.24
C ASP A 120 0.25 -16.48 5.82
N GLU A 121 -0.28 -17.71 5.72
CA GLU A 121 -0.43 -18.46 4.46
C GLU A 121 -0.96 -17.60 3.29
N PRO A 122 -2.08 -16.84 3.40
CA PRO A 122 -2.55 -16.00 2.30
C PRO A 122 -1.58 -14.88 1.89
N MET A 123 -0.77 -14.36 2.82
CA MET A 123 0.27 -13.36 2.50
C MET A 123 1.41 -14.03 1.71
N VAL A 124 1.87 -15.19 2.19
CA VAL A 124 2.95 -15.95 1.55
C VAL A 124 2.55 -16.38 0.14
N GLU A 125 1.36 -16.95 -0.05
CA GLU A 125 0.86 -17.34 -1.37
C GLU A 125 0.83 -16.18 -2.36
N LEU A 126 0.35 -15.02 -1.91
CA LEU A 126 0.31 -13.80 -2.71
C LEU A 126 1.73 -13.36 -3.11
N MET A 127 2.65 -13.34 -2.15
CA MET A 127 4.04 -12.92 -2.37
C MET A 127 4.78 -13.88 -3.30
N GLU A 128 4.60 -15.19 -3.15
CA GLU A 128 5.21 -16.19 -4.02
C GLU A 128 4.73 -16.03 -5.46
N LEU A 129 3.42 -15.95 -5.68
CA LEU A 129 2.87 -15.80 -7.03
C LEU A 129 3.32 -14.48 -7.67
N ALA A 130 3.20 -13.37 -6.95
CA ALA A 130 3.59 -12.06 -7.47
C ALA A 130 5.11 -12.00 -7.73
N GLY A 131 5.92 -12.68 -6.90
CA GLY A 131 7.36 -12.82 -7.10
C GLY A 131 7.71 -13.60 -8.37
N ILE A 132 7.03 -14.72 -8.63
CA ILE A 132 7.18 -15.50 -9.88
C ILE A 132 6.86 -14.63 -11.10
N TRP A 133 5.92 -13.68 -10.97
CA TRP A 133 5.53 -12.77 -12.04
C TRP A 133 6.42 -11.53 -12.17
N GLY A 134 7.45 -11.40 -11.31
CA GLY A 134 8.45 -10.34 -11.37
C GLY A 134 8.06 -9.04 -10.68
N PHE A 135 7.02 -9.06 -9.83
CA PHE A 135 6.63 -7.88 -9.07
C PHE A 135 7.64 -7.53 -7.98
N TRP A 136 7.87 -6.24 -7.79
CA TRP A 136 8.55 -5.71 -6.61
C TRP A 136 7.57 -5.61 -5.45
N PHE A 137 8.06 -5.77 -4.23
CA PHE A 137 7.24 -5.62 -3.03
C PHE A 137 7.67 -4.40 -2.23
N TRP A 138 6.67 -3.64 -1.80
CA TRP A 138 6.86 -2.64 -0.75
C TRP A 138 6.08 -3.07 0.47
N PHE A 139 6.76 -3.22 1.60
CA PHE A 139 6.11 -3.45 2.90
C PHE A 139 6.17 -2.18 3.72
N THR A 140 5.03 -1.79 4.31
CA THR A 140 5.12 -0.96 5.50
C THR A 140 5.22 -1.88 6.70
N ALA A 141 6.34 -1.84 7.41
CA ALA A 141 6.38 -2.28 8.80
C ALA A 141 5.85 -1.12 9.63
N ALA A 142 4.61 -1.21 10.14
CA ALA A 142 4.15 -0.24 11.12
C ALA A 142 4.41 -0.75 12.54
N TRP A 143 4.14 0.14 13.48
CA TRP A 143 4.58 0.23 14.86
C TRP A 143 4.25 -0.96 15.78
N MET A 144 3.61 -2.01 15.27
CA MET A 144 3.15 -3.16 16.03
C MET A 144 3.61 -4.49 15.40
N CYS A 145 4.76 -4.54 14.73
CA CYS A 145 5.52 -5.79 14.75
C CYS A 145 5.86 -6.05 16.22
N PRO A 146 5.35 -7.10 16.89
CA PRO A 146 5.80 -7.45 18.23
C PRO A 146 7.22 -7.99 18.08
N SER A 147 8.18 -7.08 17.92
CA SER A 147 9.61 -7.28 17.71
C SER A 147 9.98 -8.16 16.50
N LEU A 148 11.20 -7.98 15.98
CA LEU A 148 11.85 -8.96 15.09
C LEU A 148 11.73 -10.42 15.60
N THR A 149 11.46 -10.62 16.89
CA THR A 149 11.22 -11.92 17.51
C THR A 149 10.08 -12.72 16.88
N ALA A 150 8.99 -12.09 16.42
CA ALA A 150 7.90 -12.83 15.75
C ALA A 150 8.29 -13.34 14.35
N ILE A 151 9.25 -12.67 13.69
CA ILE A 151 9.79 -13.09 12.38
C ILE A 151 10.83 -14.22 12.56
N ILE A 152 11.49 -14.31 13.73
CA ILE A 152 12.57 -15.27 14.00
C ILE A 152 12.07 -16.48 14.81
N ALA A 153 10.97 -16.34 15.54
CA ALA A 153 10.37 -17.41 16.34
C ALA A 153 8.85 -17.26 16.38
N HIS A 154 8.14 -18.26 15.84
CA HIS A 154 6.73 -18.46 16.15
C HIS A 154 6.58 -18.68 17.67
N PRO A 155 5.78 -17.89 18.39
CA PRO A 155 5.35 -18.30 19.70
C PRO A 155 4.43 -19.51 19.49
N SER A 156 4.91 -20.70 19.86
CA SER A 156 4.07 -21.86 20.06
C SER A 156 3.14 -21.58 21.25
N GLY A 157 2.02 -20.91 20.98
CA GLY A 157 1.06 -20.51 22.01
C GLY A 157 0.28 -19.29 21.58
N SER A 158 -1.01 -19.49 21.31
CA SER A 158 -1.99 -18.45 21.03
C SER A 158 -1.95 -17.32 22.07
N PRO A 159 -1.74 -16.05 21.68
CA PRO A 159 -2.07 -14.94 22.54
C PRO A 159 -3.57 -14.71 22.42
N GLY A 160 -4.27 -14.80 23.55
CA GLY A 160 -5.67 -14.47 23.65
C GLY A 160 -5.96 -13.09 23.05
N PHE A 161 -7.09 -13.01 22.36
CA PHE A 161 -7.89 -11.79 22.22
C PHE A 161 -7.75 -10.92 23.48
N PHE A 162 -7.19 -9.72 23.36
CA PHE A 162 -7.33 -8.73 24.41
C PHE A 162 -8.69 -8.02 24.27
N PRO A 163 -9.45 -7.85 25.37
CA PRO A 163 -10.77 -7.25 25.38
C PRO A 163 -10.73 -5.72 25.58
N ALA A 164 -11.88 -5.12 25.22
CA ALA A 164 -12.38 -3.76 25.49
C ALA A 164 -11.61 -2.55 24.91
#